data_AF-A0A1F6KK21-F1
#
_entry.id   AF-A0A1F6KK21-F1
#
_cell.length_a   1.000
_cell.length_b   1.000
_cell.length_c   1.000
_cell.angle_alpha   90.00
_cell.angle_beta   90.00
_cell.angle_gamma   90.00
#
_symmetry.space_group_name_H-M   'P 1'
#
loop_
_entity.id
_entity.type
_entity.pdbx_description
1 polymer ?
#
loop_
_entity_poly.entity_id
_entity_poly.type
_entity_poly.pdbx_seq_one_letter_code
_entity_poly.pdbx_strand_id
1 'polypeptide(L)'
;MKDLNLLVKNIERDLLINIVLSVKHGRITKSEGRKIAGEFLSMSFEDNNDFFEKLRDLSKFREVRKVYVKYAPVYFLEKDEIDLKKLRNFMKSNNFKGEGYGNR
;
A
#
# COMPACT_ATOMS: atom_id res chain seq x y z
N MET A 1 -0.14 -10.37 -8.19
CA MET A 1 -0.39 -9.44 -7.08
C MET A 1 0.03 -10.20 -5.82
N LYS A 2 0.96 -9.69 -5.01
CA LYS A 2 1.28 -10.32 -3.71
C LYS A 2 -0.03 -10.43 -2.92
N ASP A 3 -0.20 -11.54 -2.19
CA ASP A 3 -1.35 -11.75 -1.32
C ASP A 3 -1.51 -10.56 -0.37
N LEU A 4 -2.64 -9.84 -0.47
CA LEU A 4 -2.96 -8.66 0.36
C LEU A 4 -2.79 -9.01 1.84
N ASN A 5 -3.19 -10.22 2.25
CA ASN A 5 -3.05 -10.66 3.63
C ASN A 5 -1.59 -10.78 4.06
N LEU A 6 -0.72 -11.22 3.16
CA LEU A 6 0.72 -11.31 3.44
C LEU A 6 1.36 -9.92 3.53
N LEU A 7 0.97 -9.00 2.66
CA LEU A 7 1.44 -7.61 2.69
C LEU A 7 1.04 -6.93 4.00
N VAL A 8 -0.23 -7.01 4.39
CA VAL A 8 -0.74 -6.43 5.63
C VAL A 8 -0.03 -7.02 6.85
N LYS A 9 0.17 -8.35 6.90
CA LYS A 9 0.93 -9.00 7.98
C LYS A 9 2.39 -8.52 8.08
N ASN A 10 3.04 -8.27 6.96
CA ASN A 10 4.42 -7.73 6.96
C ASN A 10 4.45 -6.30 7.49
N ILE A 11 3.48 -5.48 7.09
CA ILE A 11 3.32 -4.10 7.56
C ILE A 11 2.99 -4.07 9.06
N GLU A 12 2.09 -4.93 9.52
CA GLU A 12 1.74 -5.09 10.94
C GLU A 12 2.97 -5.47 11.78
N ARG A 13 3.74 -6.47 11.33
CA ARG A 13 4.98 -6.90 12.00
C ARG A 13 5.98 -5.74 12.13
N ASP A 14 6.23 -5.02 11.04
CA ASP A 14 7.18 -3.91 11.05
C ASP A 14 6.68 -2.74 11.90
N LEU A 15 5.38 -2.47 11.90
CA LEU A 15 4.76 -1.46 12.76
C LEU A 15 4.93 -1.82 14.23
N LEU A 16 4.67 -3.08 14.60
CA LEU A 16 4.84 -3.56 15.96
C LEU A 16 6.29 -3.41 16.42
N ILE A 17 7.26 -3.79 15.58
CA ILE A 17 8.70 -3.61 15.88
C ILE A 17 9.02 -2.13 16.10
N ASN A 18 8.53 -1.24 15.23
CA ASN A 18 8.74 0.21 15.37
C ASN A 18 8.14 0.78 16.65
N ILE A 19 6.95 0.32 17.05
CA ILE A 19 6.31 0.72 18.31
C ILE A 19 7.13 0.22 19.50
N VAL A 20 7.48 -1.07 19.54
CA VAL A 20 8.25 -1.67 20.64
C VAL A 20 9.60 -0.99 20.82
N LEU A 21 10.33 -0.73 19.73
CA LEU A 21 11.61 -0.02 19.79
C LEU A 21 11.42 1.42 20.26
N SER A 22 10.37 2.11 19.82
CA SER A 22 10.12 3.49 20.22
C SER A 22 9.74 3.60 21.71
N VAL A 23 9.00 2.62 22.24
CA VAL A 23 8.75 2.48 23.68
C VAL A 23 10.06 2.18 24.44
N LYS A 24 10.84 1.19 23.98
CA LYS A 24 12.11 0.79 24.61
C LYS A 24 13.10 1.95 24.71
N HIS A 25 13.14 2.81 23.70
CA HIS A 25 14.02 3.99 23.64
C HIS A 25 13.40 5.25 24.26
N GLY A 26 12.24 5.16 24.90
CA GLY A 26 11.59 6.31 25.56
C GLY A 26 11.10 7.40 24.59
N ARG A 27 10.92 7.08 23.30
CA ARG A 27 10.41 8.03 22.29
C ARG A 27 8.90 8.19 22.33
N ILE A 28 8.20 7.14 22.77
CA ILE A 28 6.77 7.12 23.02
C ILE A 28 6.52 6.34 24.32
N THR A 29 5.41 6.63 24.98
CA THR A 29 4.91 5.88 26.14
C THR A 29 4.25 4.57 25.72
N LYS A 30 4.07 3.65 26.68
CA LYS A 30 3.27 2.42 26.46
C LYS A 30 1.83 2.74 26.05
N SER A 31 1.26 3.82 26.57
CA SER A 31 -0.11 4.27 26.25
C SER A 31 -0.21 4.71 24.79
N GLU A 32 0.73 5.53 24.33
CA GLU A 32 0.80 5.96 22.93
C GLU A 32 1.03 4.77 22.00
N GLY A 33 1.91 3.82 22.37
CA GLY A 33 2.11 2.61 21.60
C GLY A 33 0.83 1.79 21.42
N ARG A 34 0.03 1.63 22.49
CA ARG A 34 -1.29 0.97 22.42
C ARG A 34 -2.28 1.75 21.55
N LYS A 35 -2.28 3.08 21.63
CA LYS A 35 -3.12 3.92 20.77
C LYS A 35 -2.80 3.72 19.29
N ILE A 36 -1.51 3.76 18.92
CA ILE A 36 -1.08 3.54 17.53
C ILE A 36 -1.51 2.16 17.03
N ALA A 37 -1.23 1.11 17.82
CA ALA A 37 -1.64 -0.25 17.48
C ALA A 37 -3.15 -0.40 17.37
N GLY A 38 -3.91 0.21 18.29
CA GLY A 38 -5.37 0.21 18.27
C GLY A 38 -5.95 0.89 17.04
N GLU A 39 -5.44 2.09 16.69
CA GLU A 39 -5.88 2.80 15.48
C GLU A 39 -5.57 1.98 14.21
N PHE A 40 -4.40 1.33 14.13
CA PHE A 40 -4.07 0.45 13.01
C PHE A 40 -4.98 -0.79 12.92
N LEU A 41 -5.23 -1.48 14.03
CA LEU A 41 -6.07 -2.69 14.06
C LEU A 41 -7.55 -2.40 13.82
N SER A 42 -8.00 -1.18 14.16
CA SER A 42 -9.39 -0.74 13.92
C SER A 42 -9.67 -0.34 12.47
N MET A 43 -8.64 -0.27 11.63
CA MET A 43 -8.77 0.10 10.23
C MET A 43 -9.47 -1.00 9.43
N SER A 44 -10.64 -0.70 8.88
CA SER A 44 -11.24 -1.47 7.80
C SER A 44 -10.70 -0.99 6.45
N PHE A 45 -10.55 -1.86 5.46
CA PHE A 45 -10.20 -1.47 4.10
C PHE A 45 -10.75 -2.46 3.07
N GLU A 46 -11.07 -1.97 1.88
CA GLU A 46 -11.68 -2.77 0.81
C GLU A 46 -10.64 -3.42 -0.08
N ASP A 47 -9.57 -2.69 -0.39
CA ASP A 47 -8.49 -3.15 -1.25
C ASP A 47 -7.12 -2.59 -0.81
N ASN A 48 -6.08 -2.92 -1.59
CA ASN A 48 -4.73 -2.45 -1.31
C ASN A 48 -4.59 -0.91 -1.39
N ASN A 49 -5.31 -0.22 -2.28
CA ASN A 49 -5.21 1.23 -2.42
C ASN A 49 -5.81 1.92 -1.21
N ASP A 50 -7.02 1.51 -0.84
CA ASP A 50 -7.73 2.00 0.34
C ASP A 50 -6.90 1.74 1.61
N PHE A 51 -6.28 0.56 1.72
CA PHE A 51 -5.33 0.27 2.80
C PHE A 51 -4.18 1.27 2.86
N PHE A 52 -3.52 1.57 1.72
CA PHE A 52 -2.41 2.53 1.70
C PHE A 52 -2.85 3.99 1.94
N GLU A 53 -4.06 4.38 1.52
CA GLU A 53 -4.63 5.68 1.85
C GLU A 53 -4.88 5.83 3.35
N LYS A 54 -5.49 4.82 3.98
CA LYS A 54 -5.71 4.83 5.44
C LYS A 54 -4.40 4.74 6.22
N LEU A 55 -3.42 3.99 5.71
CA LEU A 55 -2.08 3.95 6.28
C LEU A 55 -1.36 5.31 6.17
N ARG A 56 -1.57 6.05 5.08
CA ARG A 56 -1.09 7.43 4.90
C ARG A 56 -1.71 8.35 5.95
N ASP A 57 -3.01 8.23 6.21
CA ASP A 57 -3.68 9.09 7.19
C ASP A 57 -3.19 8.83 8.62
N LEU A 58 -2.86 7.58 8.94
CA LEU A 58 -2.23 7.21 10.21
C LEU A 58 -0.74 7.61 10.31
N SER A 59 -0.10 8.02 9.21
CA SER A 59 1.30 8.46 9.19
C SER A 59 1.55 9.79 9.93
N LYS A 60 0.50 10.37 10.54
CA LYS A 60 0.62 11.34 11.64
C LYS A 60 1.50 10.81 12.78
N PHE A 61 1.45 9.50 13.04
CA PHE A 61 2.38 8.82 13.94
C PHE A 61 3.70 8.49 13.23
N ARG A 62 4.81 8.81 13.88
CA ARG A 62 6.15 8.60 13.31
C ARG A 62 6.43 7.13 13.00
N GLU A 63 5.94 6.24 13.85
CA GLU A 63 6.09 4.79 13.76
C GLU A 63 5.38 4.25 12.51
N VAL A 64 4.16 4.73 12.25
CA VAL A 64 3.40 4.39 11.05
C VAL A 64 4.05 4.97 9.81
N ARG A 65 4.49 6.24 9.86
CA ARG A 65 5.16 6.89 8.72
C ARG A 65 6.36 6.12 8.21
N LYS A 66 7.17 5.56 9.11
CA LYS A 66 8.33 4.72 8.71
C LYS A 66 7.91 3.52 7.89
N VAL A 67 6.81 2.86 8.28
CA VAL A 67 6.30 1.69 7.56
C VAL A 67 5.65 2.13 6.25
N TYR A 68 4.85 3.20 6.26
CA TYR A 68 4.27 3.76 5.05
C TYR A 68 5.31 4.06 3.97
N VAL A 69 6.37 4.80 4.32
CA VAL A 69 7.46 5.15 3.38
C VAL A 69 8.24 3.93 2.90
N LYS A 70 8.30 2.85 3.69
CA LYS A 70 8.97 1.60 3.29
C LYS A 70 8.16 0.83 2.24
N TYR A 71 6.84 0.75 2.40
CA TYR A 71 6.00 -0.15 1.60
C TYR A 71 5.22 0.55 0.48
N ALA A 72 4.78 1.78 0.67
CA ALA A 72 3.94 2.49 -0.30
C ALA A 72 4.63 2.69 -1.66
N PRO A 73 5.92 3.14 -1.74
CA PRO A 73 6.57 3.32 -3.04
C PRO A 73 6.69 2.02 -3.82
N VAL A 74 7.02 0.92 -3.14
CA VAL A 74 7.14 -0.40 -3.78
C VAL A 74 5.79 -0.84 -4.34
N TYR A 75 4.71 -0.65 -3.57
CA TYR A 75 3.37 -0.99 -4.02
C TYR A 75 2.92 -0.16 -5.24
N PHE A 76 3.09 1.17 -5.18
CA PHE A 76 2.63 2.04 -6.28
C PHE A 76 3.46 1.85 -7.55
N LEU A 77 4.77 1.60 -7.44
CA LEU A 77 5.60 1.24 -8.60
C LEU A 77 5.16 -0.09 -9.23
N GLU A 78 4.95 -1.14 -8.42
CA GLU A 78 4.45 -2.43 -8.91
C GLU A 78 3.06 -2.28 -9.55
N LYS A 79 2.20 -1.41 -9.02
CA LYS A 79 0.87 -1.13 -9.56
C LYS A 79 0.94 -0.40 -10.90
N ASP A 80 1.75 0.65 -11.00
CA ASP A 80 1.89 1.45 -12.21
C ASP A 80 2.40 0.59 -13.38
N GLU A 81 3.37 -0.30 -13.14
CA GLU A 81 3.82 -1.26 -14.15
C GLU A 81 2.71 -2.19 -14.64
N ILE A 82 1.87 -2.68 -13.71
CA ILE A 82 0.73 -3.54 -14.04
C ILE A 82 -0.30 -2.77 -14.87
N ASP A 83 -0.64 -1.54 -14.48
CA ASP A 83 -1.66 -0.75 -15.15
C ASP A 83 -1.19 -0.28 -16.54
N LEU A 84 0.09 0.10 -16.67
CA LEU A 84 0.71 0.37 -17.98
C LEU A 84 0.70 -0.88 -18.88
N LYS A 85 0.94 -2.07 -18.33
CA LYS A 85 0.86 -3.33 -19.09
C LYS A 85 -0.58 -3.63 -19.55
N LYS A 86 -1.58 -3.41 -18.70
CA LYS A 86 -3.00 -3.54 -19.08
C LYS A 86 -3.37 -2.56 -20.18
N LEU A 87 -2.96 -1.29 -20.05
CA LEU A 87 -3.21 -0.25 -21.04
C LEU A 87 -2.57 -0.61 -22.39
N ARG A 88 -1.31 -1.08 -22.38
CA ARG A 88 -0.62 -1.55 -23.58
C ARG A 88 -1.37 -2.69 -24.26
N ASN A 89 -1.89 -3.66 -23.49
CA ASN A 89 -2.67 -4.77 -24.03
C ASN A 89 -4.02 -4.30 -24.59
N PHE A 90 -4.68 -3.36 -23.92
CA PHE A 90 -5.92 -2.76 -24.40
C PHE A 90 -5.72 -2.01 -25.73
N MET A 91 -4.67 -1.18 -25.83
CA MET A 91 -4.31 -0.48 -27.07
C MET A 91 -3.99 -1.47 -28.21
N LYS A 92 -3.23 -2.53 -27.93
CA LYS A 92 -2.97 -3.60 -28.91
C LYS A 92 -4.27 -4.28 -29.36
N SER A 93 -5.16 -4.62 -28.44
CA SER A 93 -6.43 -5.29 -28.73
C SER A 93 -7.39 -4.42 -29.55
N ASN A 94 -7.39 -3.11 -29.35
CA ASN A 94 -8.27 -2.19 -30.09
C ASN A 94 -7.71 -1.74 -31.44
N ASN A 95 -6.39 -1.75 -31.63
CA ASN A 95 -5.79 -1.47 -32.93
C ASN A 95 -6.01 -2.60 -33.97
N PHE A 96 -6.49 -3.78 -33.57
CA PHE A 96 -6.88 -4.85 -34.50
C PHE A 96 -8.29 -4.70 -35.10
N LYS A 97 -9.04 -3.63 -34.79
CA LYS A 97 -10.35 -3.32 -35.42
C LYS A 97 -10.31 -2.09 -36.35
N GLY A 98 -9.11 -1.62 -36.70
CA GLY A 98 -8.91 -0.33 -37.36
C GLY A 98 -8.36 -0.34 -38.79
N GLU A 99 -8.16 -1.49 -39.45
CA GLU A 99 -7.71 -1.51 -40.86
C GLU A 99 -8.41 -2.62 -41.63
N GLY A 100 -9.54 -2.23 -42.24
CA GLY A 100 -10.32 -3.08 -43.14
C GLY A 100 -11.38 -2.28 -43.90
N TYR A 101 -11.12 -1.00 -44.20
CA TYR A 101 -11.92 -0.23 -45.14
C TYR A 101 -11.02 0.27 -46.27
N GLY A 102 -11.20 -0.38 -47.42
CA GLY A 102 -11.05 0.23 -48.73
C GLY A 102 -9.61 0.33 -49.26
N ASN A 103 -9.23 -0.63 -50.08
CA ASN A 103 -8.66 -0.26 -51.37
C ASN A 103 -9.55 -0.86 -52.46
N ARG A 104 -10.16 0.07 -53.21
CA ARG A 104 -10.70 -0.16 -54.55
C ARG A 104 -9.56 -0.48 -55.51
#